data_AF-A0A920VIR9-F1
#
_entry.id   AF-A0A920VIR9-F1
#
_cell.length_a   1.000
_cell.length_b   1.000
_cell.length_c   1.000
_cell.angle_alpha   90.00
_cell.angle_beta   90.00
_cell.angle_gamma   90.00
#
_symmetry.space_group_name_H-M   'P 1'
#
loop_
_entity.id
_entity.type
_entity.pdbx_description
1 polymer ?
#
loop_
_entity_poly.entity_id
_entity_poly.type
_entity_poly.pdbx_seq_one_letter_code
_entity_poly.pdbx_strand_id
1 'polypeptide(L)'
;MRRAPRGGYDAVATGHNLDDEAAVLFGNVLRWQQDYLGRQRPVLPAGEGFPRKVKPLVRLGEREMAAYCVLRSIEYSWRSARWRLGTSTSATRRR
;
A
#
# COMPACT_ATOMS: atom_id res chain seq x y z
N MET A 1 -3.59 -15.07 4.47
CA MET A 1 -3.87 -13.77 5.13
C MET A 1 -3.43 -13.87 6.59
N ARG A 2 -2.62 -12.93 7.11
CA ARG A 2 -2.09 -13.02 8.49
C ARG A 2 -3.15 -12.55 9.51
N ARG A 3 -3.39 -13.39 10.52
CA ARG A 3 -4.27 -13.16 11.69
C ARG A 3 -3.88 -11.87 12.41
N ALA A 4 -4.86 -11.18 12.98
CA ALA A 4 -4.62 -9.97 13.78
C ALA A 4 -3.60 -10.25 14.91
N PRO A 5 -2.61 -9.35 15.15
CA PRO A 5 -1.77 -9.45 16.33
C PRO A 5 -2.66 -9.36 17.59
N ARG A 6 -2.29 -10.09 18.64
CA ARG A 6 -3.05 -10.29 19.89
C ARG A 6 -3.39 -9.03 20.71
N GLY A 7 -3.15 -7.82 20.19
CA GLY A 7 -3.62 -6.58 20.82
C GLY A 7 -5.02 -6.26 20.31
N GLY A 8 -5.97 -5.97 21.20
CA GLY A 8 -7.35 -5.63 20.85
C GLY A 8 -7.48 -4.30 20.11
N TYR A 9 -6.88 -4.19 18.92
CA TYR A 9 -6.92 -3.00 18.07
C TYR A 9 -8.18 -2.98 17.23
N ASP A 10 -8.89 -1.85 17.24
CA ASP A 10 -10.16 -1.68 16.51
C ASP A 10 -9.98 -1.60 14.98
N ALA A 11 -8.84 -1.11 14.53
CA ALA A 11 -8.54 -0.92 13.11
C ALA A 11 -7.05 -1.00 12.79
N VAL A 12 -6.75 -1.37 11.54
CA VAL A 12 -5.42 -1.34 10.93
C VAL A 12 -5.41 -0.29 9.82
N ALA A 13 -4.60 0.75 9.99
CA ALA A 13 -4.34 1.74 8.96
C ALA A 13 -3.19 1.25 8.05
N THR A 14 -3.37 1.32 6.74
CA THR A 14 -2.32 0.99 5.77
C THR A 14 -1.93 2.20 4.95
N GLY A 15 -0.67 2.26 4.52
CA GLY A 15 -0.09 3.39 3.78
C GLY A 15 -0.44 3.49 2.30
N HIS A 16 -1.45 2.75 1.81
CA HIS A 16 -1.83 2.77 0.41
C HIS A 16 -2.34 4.16 0.01
N ASN A 17 -1.72 4.72 -1.02
CA ASN A 17 -2.03 6.04 -1.56
C ASN A 17 -3.01 5.93 -2.74
N LEU A 18 -3.31 7.06 -3.39
CA LEU A 18 -4.20 7.11 -4.56
C LEU A 18 -3.66 6.29 -5.73
N ASP A 19 -2.36 6.40 -6.02
CA ASP A 19 -1.71 5.71 -7.13
C ASP A 19 -1.74 4.18 -6.98
N ASP A 20 -1.55 3.68 -5.75
CA ASP A 20 -1.66 2.25 -5.42
C ASP A 20 -3.07 1.72 -5.73
N GLU A 21 -4.12 2.44 -5.31
CA GLU A 21 -5.50 2.02 -5.57
C GLU A 21 -5.87 2.15 -7.04
N ALA A 22 -5.38 3.18 -7.74
CA ALA A 22 -5.59 3.32 -9.17
C ALA A 22 -4.95 2.15 -9.95
N ALA A 23 -3.72 1.77 -9.60
CA ALA A 23 -3.02 0.65 -10.22
C ALA A 23 -3.75 -0.69 -9.97
N VAL A 24 -4.21 -0.92 -8.74
CA VAL A 24 -4.99 -2.13 -8.38
C VAL A 24 -6.33 -2.16 -9.11
N LEU A 25 -7.05 -1.03 -9.15
CA LEU A 25 -8.33 -0.92 -9.84
C LEU A 25 -8.15 -1.23 -11.32
N PHE A 26 -7.17 -0.58 -11.94
CA PHE A 26 -6.87 -0.76 -13.36
C PHE A 26 -6.51 -2.22 -13.68
N GLY A 27 -5.64 -2.84 -12.89
CA GLY A 27 -5.28 -4.25 -13.05
C GLY A 27 -6.48 -5.19 -12.92
N ASN A 28 -7.37 -4.95 -11.96
CA ASN A 28 -8.57 -5.75 -11.75
C ASN A 28 -9.59 -5.56 -12.87
N VAL A 29 -9.73 -4.35 -13.43
CA VAL A 29 -10.59 -4.07 -14.58
C VAL A 29 -10.08 -4.80 -15.82
N LEU A 30 -8.78 -4.69 -16.14
CA LEU A 30 -8.20 -5.37 -17.30
C LEU A 30 -8.33 -6.90 -17.25
N ARG A 31 -8.29 -7.47 -16.05
CA ARG A 31 -8.41 -8.92 -15.83
C ARG A 31 -9.83 -9.36 -15.50
N TRP A 32 -10.80 -8.44 -15.53
CA TRP A 32 -12.21 -8.67 -15.21
C TRP A 32 -12.45 -9.38 -13.86
N GLN A 33 -11.66 -9.02 -12.84
CA GLN A 33 -11.73 -9.66 -11.53
C GLN A 33 -12.83 -9.06 -10.63
N GLN A 34 -14.09 -9.42 -10.93
CA GLN A 34 -15.28 -8.86 -10.29
C GLN A 34 -15.28 -8.95 -8.75
N ASP A 35 -14.83 -10.08 -8.19
CA ASP A 35 -14.74 -10.27 -6.73
C ASP A 35 -13.81 -9.27 -6.05
N TYR A 36 -12.74 -8.87 -6.73
CA TYR A 36 -11.77 -7.90 -6.22
C TYR A 36 -12.25 -6.46 -6.41
N LEU A 37 -12.98 -6.18 -7.49
CA LEU A 37 -13.60 -4.87 -7.74
C LEU A 37 -14.60 -4.52 -6.63
N GLY A 38 -15.46 -5.46 -6.21
CA GLY A 38 -16.46 -5.21 -5.16
C GLY A 38 -15.87 -4.93 -3.76
N ARG A 39 -14.62 -5.36 -3.54
CA ARG A 39 -13.91 -5.27 -2.25
C ARG A 39 -12.96 -4.07 -2.16
N GLN A 40 -12.71 -3.35 -3.25
CA GLN A 40 -11.84 -2.19 -3.26
C GLN A 40 -12.52 -0.96 -2.65
N ARG A 41 -12.37 -0.78 -1.33
CA ARG A 41 -12.98 0.32 -0.58
C ARG A 41 -11.98 0.99 0.36
N PRO A 42 -12.10 2.32 0.61
CA PRO A 42 -11.27 3.03 1.59
C PRO A 42 -11.33 2.46 3.01
N VAL A 43 -12.50 1.94 3.38
CA VAL A 43 -12.75 1.27 4.65
C VAL A 43 -13.28 -0.11 4.35
N LEU A 44 -12.55 -1.13 4.79
CA LEU A 44 -13.00 -2.51 4.79
C LEU A 44 -13.50 -2.84 6.20
N PRO A 45 -14.79 -3.19 6.38
CA PRO A 45 -15.33 -3.54 7.68
C PRO A 45 -14.58 -4.73 8.29
N ALA A 46 -14.63 -4.83 9.62
CA ALA A 46 -14.10 -5.98 10.32
C ALA A 46 -14.85 -7.26 9.89
N GLY A 47 -14.13 -8.38 9.85
CA GLY A 47 -14.68 -9.70 9.55
C GLY A 47 -14.23 -10.71 10.60
N GLU A 48 -14.57 -11.99 10.43
CA GLU A 48 -14.27 -13.02 11.42
C GLU A 48 -12.77 -13.12 11.75
N GLY A 49 -12.37 -12.57 12.89
CA GLY A 49 -10.98 -12.55 13.36
C GLY A 49 -10.07 -11.53 12.69
N PHE A 50 -10.60 -10.59 11.91
CA PHE A 50 -9.83 -9.52 11.26
C PHE A 50 -10.34 -8.13 11.65
N PRO A 51 -9.46 -7.25 12.17
CA PRO A 51 -9.82 -5.87 12.47
C PRO A 51 -10.16 -5.11 11.18
N ARG A 52 -10.93 -4.04 11.33
CA ARG A 52 -11.28 -3.12 10.24
C ARG A 52 -10.00 -2.63 9.56
N LYS A 53 -9.97 -2.55 8.23
CA LYS A 53 -8.85 -1.93 7.52
C LYS A 53 -9.24 -0.56 7.00
N VAL A 54 -8.35 0.41 7.19
CA VAL A 54 -8.56 1.79 6.78
C VAL A 54 -7.38 2.23 5.91
N LYS A 55 -7.68 2.89 4.79
CA LYS A 55 -6.71 3.49 3.88
C LYS A 55 -6.86 5.02 3.94
N PRO A 56 -6.29 5.70 4.94
CA PRO A 56 -6.48 7.14 5.11
C PRO A 56 -5.86 7.97 3.98
N LEU A 57 -4.82 7.44 3.32
CA LEU A 57 -4.05 8.14 2.29
C LEU A 57 -4.59 7.94 0.87
N VAL A 58 -5.74 7.27 0.72
CA VAL A 58 -6.33 6.90 -0.58
C VAL A 58 -6.66 8.08 -1.50
N ARG A 59 -6.68 9.31 -0.98
CA ARG A 59 -6.94 10.54 -1.75
C ARG A 59 -5.68 11.30 -2.13
N LEU A 60 -4.51 10.90 -1.60
CA LEU A 60 -3.25 11.59 -1.80
C LEU A 60 -2.41 10.85 -2.83
N GLY A 61 -1.86 11.58 -3.79
CA GLY A 61 -0.91 11.02 -4.75
C GLY A 61 0.50 10.91 -4.18
N GLU A 62 1.37 10.16 -4.84
CA GLU A 62 2.79 10.02 -4.48
C GLU A 62 3.50 11.37 -4.38
N ARG A 63 3.19 12.30 -5.27
CA ARG A 63 3.80 13.65 -5.28
C ARG A 63 3.43 14.45 -4.04
N GLU A 64 2.18 14.37 -3.60
CA GLU A 64 1.68 15.08 -2.41
C GLU A 64 2.26 14.46 -1.13
N MET A 65 2.33 13.13 -1.09
CA MET A 65 2.99 12.36 -0.04
C MET A 65 4.47 12.72 0.10
N ALA A 66 5.20 12.75 -1.02
CA ALA A 66 6.62 13.13 -1.01
C ALA A 66 6.82 14.58 -0.54
N ALA A 67 5.97 15.51 -1.01
CA ALA A 67 6.01 16.90 -0.56
C ALA A 67 5.75 17.00 0.96
N TYR A 68 4.78 16.23 1.48
CA TYR A 68 4.51 16.19 2.92
C TYR A 68 5.72 15.69 3.72
N CYS A 69 6.37 14.62 3.28
CA CYS A 69 7.57 14.10 3.95
C CYS A 69 8.72 15.11 3.95
N VAL A 70 8.95 15.81 2.84
CA VAL A 70 9.99 16.86 2.74
C VAL A 70 9.69 18.02 3.71
N LEU A 71 8.45 18.53 3.71
CA LEU A 71 8.05 19.65 4.57
C LEU A 71 8.09 19.30 6.06
N ARG A 72 7.82 18.04 6.40
CA ARG A 72 7.85 17.55 7.78
C ARG A 72 9.20 16.99 8.21
N SER A 73 10.21 17.00 7.34
CA SER A 73 11.51 16.38 7.57
C SER A 73 11.40 14.91 8.01
N ILE A 74 10.45 14.18 7.42
CA ILE A 74 10.26 12.74 7.65
C ILE A 74 11.14 12.01 6.64
N GLU A 75 12.10 11.22 7.14
CA GLU A 75 12.87 10.34 6.28
C GLU A 75 11.97 9.26 5.68
N TYR A 76 12.00 9.15 4.35
CA TYR A 76 11.26 8.11 3.62
C TYR A 76 12.19 7.41 2.63
N SER A 77 11.97 6.10 2.43
CA SER A 77 12.72 5.33 1.44
C SER A 77 11.93 5.28 0.13
N TRP A 78 12.53 5.77 -0.95
CA TRP A 78 11.96 5.66 -2.30
C TRP A 78 12.23 4.29 -2.95
N ARG A 79 13.12 3.47 -2.35
CA ARG A 79 13.52 2.20 -2.94
C ARG A 79 12.43 1.15 -2.75
N SER A 80 11.67 0.87 -3.81
CA SER A 80 10.83 -0.33 -3.86
C SER A 80 11.69 -1.56 -3.54
N ALA A 81 11.19 -2.48 -2.71
CA ALA A 81 11.95 -3.62 -2.24
C ALA A 81 12.78 -4.25 -3.39
N ARG A 82 14.09 -4.37 -3.18
CA ARG A 82 15.13 -4.83 -4.12
C ARG A 82 14.79 -6.13 -4.86
N TRP A 83 13.76 -6.84 -4.43
CA TRP A 83 13.28 -8.11 -4.94
C TRP A 83 12.22 -8.02 -6.06
N ARG A 84 11.76 -6.81 -6.42
CA ARG A 84 10.72 -6.63 -7.46
C ARG A 84 11.27 -6.68 -8.90
N LEU A 85 12.59 -6.69 -9.05
CA LEU A 85 13.30 -6.93 -10.30
C LEU A 85 14.04 -8.26 -10.15
N GLY A 86 13.46 -9.34 -10.66
CA GLY A 86 14.21 -10.55 -10.90
C GLY A 86 15.22 -10.27 -12.01
N THR A 87 16.43 -9.85 -11.67
CA THR A 87 17.61 -9.92 -12.54
C THR A 87 18.87 -9.67 -11.72
N SER A 88 19.77 -10.66 -11.76
CA SER A 88 21.13 -10.58 -11.27
C SER A 88 21.90 -9.45 -11.95
N THR A 89 22.38 -8.47 -11.20
CA THR A 89 23.63 -7.79 -11.59
C THR A 89 24.37 -7.33 -10.34
N SER A 90 25.60 -7.82 -10.25
CA SER A 90 26.63 -7.49 -9.29
C SER A 90 26.81 -5.98 -9.15
N ALA A 91 26.74 -5.51 -7.91
CA ALA A 91 26.99 -4.13 -7.56
C ALA A 91 28.48 -3.80 -7.74
N THR A 92 28.82 -3.04 -8.79
CA THR A 92 30.09 -2.31 -8.83
C THR A 92 30.03 -1.19 -7.78
N ARG A 93 30.74 -1.42 -6.68
CA ARG A 93 30.96 -0.50 -5.58
C ARG A 93 31.78 0.70 -6.10
N ARG A 94 31.16 1.89 -6.19
CA ARG A 94 31.91 3.14 -6.40
C ARG A 94 32.71 3.48 -5.14
N ARG A 95 33.99 3.80 -5.34
CA ARG A 95 34.75 4.73 -4.49
C ARG A 95 34.28 6.14 -4.78
#